data_AF-I7AFH9-F1
#
_entry.id   AF-I7AFH9-F1
#
_cell.length_a   1.000
_cell.length_b   1.000
_cell.length_c   1.000
_cell.angle_alpha   90.00
_cell.angle_beta   90.00
_cell.angle_gamma   90.00
#
_symmetry.space_group_name_H-M   'P 1'
#
loop_
_entity.id
_entity.type
_entity.pdbx_description
1 polymer ?
#
loop_
_entity_poly.entity_id
_entity_poly.type
_entity_poly.pdbx_seq_one_letter_code
_entity_poly.pdbx_strand_id
1 'polypeptide(L)'
;MTTPITKEYRIHGSAMPTEGDPRPQIFVATIFTKNHVFAKAKFFKILEKKYKIKASKGLIINCERIPEPSFKEVQNYGIRFIYRSRSGVHNAYKECRAISRCGAVDHVLRELAGRHKLKRSAVDIISVEAIPFESLRRSKTMEFADENVEFPVFTKILNTKSLLIPSDYNPSD
;
A
#
# COMPACT_ATOMS: atom_id res chain seq x y z
N MET A 1 -16.82 -2.37 7.20
CA MET A 1 -15.87 -1.96 6.15
C MET A 1 -14.46 -2.24 6.65
N THR A 2 -13.68 -3.03 5.91
CA THR A 2 -12.30 -3.37 6.27
C THR A 2 -11.43 -2.13 6.16
N THR A 3 -11.08 -1.48 7.27
CA THR A 3 -10.17 -0.33 7.26
C THR A 3 -8.73 -0.84 7.12
N PRO A 4 -8.01 -0.51 6.02
CA PRO A 4 -6.61 -0.89 5.91
C PRO A 4 -5.78 -0.19 6.98
N ILE A 5 -4.66 -0.82 7.33
CA ILE A 5 -3.69 -0.29 8.29
C ILE A 5 -2.93 0.87 7.65
N THR A 6 -2.65 0.75 6.36
CA THR A 6 -2.02 1.79 5.56
C THR A 6 -3.05 2.85 5.17
N LYS A 7 -2.66 4.12 5.27
CA LYS A 7 -3.43 5.30 4.86
C LYS A 7 -2.63 6.10 3.85
N GLU A 8 -3.33 6.80 2.96
CA GLU A 8 -2.75 7.68 1.96
C GLU A 8 -2.71 9.13 2.48
N TYR A 9 -1.54 9.75 2.43
CA TYR A 9 -1.33 11.13 2.86
C TYR A 9 -0.76 11.95 1.72
N ARG A 10 -1.36 13.10 1.43
CA ARG A 10 -0.78 14.11 0.53
C ARG A 10 -0.08 15.16 1.38
N ILE A 11 1.22 15.32 1.17
CA ILE A 11 2.06 16.24 1.94
C ILE A 11 2.61 17.29 1.01
N HIS A 12 2.44 18.55 1.41
CA HIS A 12 3.03 19.73 0.81
C HIS A 12 4.09 20.28 1.76
N GLY A 13 5.30 20.53 1.26
CA GLY A 13 6.35 21.13 2.06
C GLY A 13 7.44 21.76 1.21
N SER A 14 8.25 22.60 1.83
CA SER A 14 9.29 23.41 1.19
C SER A 14 10.53 23.46 2.06
N ALA A 15 11.60 24.08 1.57
CA ALA A 15 12.64 24.61 2.46
C ALA A 15 12.04 25.75 3.32
N MET A 16 12.66 26.03 4.48
CA MET A 16 12.34 27.22 5.25
C MET A 16 12.73 28.47 4.43
N PRO A 17 11.85 29.47 4.27
CA PRO A 17 12.21 30.71 3.62
C PRO A 17 13.39 31.39 4.33
N THR A 18 14.32 31.93 3.55
CA THR A 18 15.48 32.70 4.04
C THR A 18 15.55 34.04 3.33
N GLU A 19 16.36 34.99 3.80
CA GLU A 19 16.52 36.29 3.12
C GLU A 19 17.02 36.14 1.67
N GLY A 20 17.86 35.13 1.40
CA GLY A 20 18.37 34.83 0.07
C GLY A 20 17.38 34.07 -0.84
N ASP A 21 16.44 33.32 -0.27
CA ASP A 21 15.35 32.65 -0.99
C ASP A 21 14.04 32.77 -0.19
N PRO A 22 13.30 33.87 -0.39
CA PRO A 22 12.05 34.13 0.34
C PRO A 22 10.88 33.29 -0.19
N ARG A 23 11.00 32.66 -1.37
CA ARG A 23 9.93 31.89 -2.03
C ARG A 23 10.45 30.53 -2.49
N PRO A 24 10.80 29.64 -1.54
CA PRO A 24 11.36 28.34 -1.87
C PRO A 24 10.36 27.47 -2.61
N GLN A 25 10.87 26.57 -3.46
CA GLN A 25 10.06 25.63 -4.22
C GLN A 25 9.21 24.73 -3.30
N ILE A 26 7.93 24.58 -3.65
CA ILE A 26 7.00 23.70 -2.96
C ILE A 26 7.06 22.30 -3.58
N PHE A 27 7.27 21.29 -2.74
CA PHE A 27 7.26 19.89 -3.10
C PHE A 27 5.98 19.22 -2.62
N VAL A 28 5.43 18.34 -3.46
CA VAL A 28 4.24 17.55 -3.14
C VAL A 28 4.58 16.08 -3.25
N ALA A 29 4.18 15.30 -2.25
CA ALA A 29 4.32 13.84 -2.29
C ALA A 29 3.07 13.15 -1.73
N THR A 30 2.71 12.05 -2.36
CA THR A 30 1.71 11.12 -1.84
C THR A 30 2.41 9.95 -1.15
N ILE A 31 2.15 9.77 0.14
CA ILE A 31 2.86 8.80 0.99
C ILE A 31 1.87 7.83 1.62
N PHE A 32 2.16 6.55 1.46
CA PHE A 32 1.42 5.45 2.07
C PHE A 32 2.06 5.01 3.38
N THR A 33 1.34 5.16 4.49
CA THR A 33 1.85 4.85 5.84
C THR A 33 0.72 4.75 6.87
N LYS A 34 1.04 4.33 8.11
CA LYS A 34 0.06 4.10 9.18
C LYS A 34 -0.56 5.40 9.73
N ASN A 35 0.25 6.45 9.87
CA ASN A 35 -0.16 7.72 10.48
C ASN A 35 0.55 8.91 9.82
N HIS A 36 0.08 10.11 10.13
CA HIS A 36 0.62 11.35 9.58
C HIS A 36 2.06 11.62 10.05
N VAL A 37 2.44 11.23 11.28
CA VAL A 37 3.80 11.43 11.81
C VAL A 37 4.84 10.69 10.96
N PHE A 38 4.59 9.40 10.67
CA PHE A 38 5.45 8.62 9.78
C PHE A 38 5.44 9.17 8.35
N ALA A 39 4.33 9.78 7.91
CA ALA A 39 4.22 10.38 6.59
C ALA A 39 5.18 11.58 6.48
N LYS A 40 5.15 12.49 7.46
CA LYS A 40 6.05 13.63 7.57
C LYS A 40 7.52 13.20 7.60
N ALA A 41 7.85 12.17 8.38
CA ALA A 41 9.22 11.64 8.45
C ALA A 41 9.69 11.05 7.10
N LYS A 42 8.83 10.29 6.41
CA LYS A 42 9.15 9.76 5.06
C LYS A 42 9.31 10.88 4.03
N PHE A 43 8.48 11.93 4.11
CA PHE A 43 8.57 13.09 3.22
C PHE A 43 9.94 13.77 3.32
N PHE A 44 10.39 14.09 4.53
CA PHE A 44 11.72 14.68 4.71
C PHE A 44 12.85 13.75 4.28
N LYS A 45 12.71 12.43 4.47
CA LYS A 45 13.70 11.48 3.95
C LYS A 45 13.80 11.52 2.42
N ILE A 46 12.70 11.77 1.72
CA ILE A 46 12.70 11.94 0.26
C ILE A 46 13.39 13.26 -0.11
N LEU A 47 13.04 14.36 0.56
CA LEU A 47 13.64 15.68 0.32
C LEU A 47 15.14 15.70 0.61
N GLU A 48 15.59 15.07 1.69
CA GLU A 48 17.00 14.98 2.05
C GLU A 48 17.80 14.21 1.00
N LYS A 49 17.24 13.09 0.50
CA LYS A 49 17.92 12.27 -0.51
C LYS A 49 18.03 12.96 -1.87
N LYS A 50 16.95 13.60 -2.34
CA LYS A 50 16.89 14.20 -3.69
C LYS A 50 17.39 15.64 -3.74
N TYR A 51 17.02 16.46 -2.76
CA TYR A 51 17.21 17.92 -2.78
C TYR A 51 18.11 18.42 -1.65
N LYS A 52 18.67 17.53 -0.81
CA LYS A 52 19.56 17.87 0.32
C LYS A 52 18.91 18.78 1.38
N ILE A 53 17.58 18.85 1.42
CA ILE A 53 16.82 19.59 2.43
C ILE A 53 16.61 18.69 3.64
N LYS A 54 17.22 19.04 4.77
CA LYS A 54 17.04 18.35 6.05
C LYS A 54 15.74 18.78 6.72
N ALA A 55 15.18 17.91 7.57
CA ALA A 55 13.99 18.23 8.35
C ALA A 55 14.13 19.50 9.21
N SER A 56 15.34 19.82 9.68
CA SER A 56 15.62 21.04 10.47
C SER A 56 15.52 22.34 9.66
N LYS A 57 15.74 22.28 8.35
CA LYS A 57 15.65 23.43 7.42
C LYS A 57 14.44 23.34 6.51
N GLY A 58 13.50 22.44 6.82
CA GLY A 58 12.34 22.17 6.00
C GLY A 58 11.05 22.52 6.73
N LEU A 59 10.07 22.99 5.98
CA LEU A 59 8.75 23.36 6.47
C LEU A 59 7.69 22.44 5.84
N ILE A 60 6.78 21.92 6.66
CA ILE A 60 5.58 21.24 6.16
C ILE A 60 4.45 22.24 6.15
N ILE A 61 3.94 22.52 4.95
CA ILE A 61 2.85 23.46 4.71
C ILE A 61 1.52 22.80 5.03
N ASN A 62 1.30 21.59 4.47
CA ASN A 62 0.07 20.83 4.70
C ASN A 62 0.37 19.33 4.71
N CYS A 63 -0.39 18.58 5.52
CA CYS A 63 -0.35 17.13 5.57
C CYS A 63 -1.78 16.61 5.74
N GLU A 64 -2.43 16.32 4.62
CA GLU A 64 -3.81 15.87 4.59
C GLU A 64 -3.90 14.37 4.33
N ARG A 65 -4.90 13.71 4.92
CA ARG A 65 -5.23 12.33 4.61
C ARG A 65 -6.16 12.32 3.40
N ILE A 66 -5.81 11.56 2.38
CA ILE A 66 -6.72 11.26 1.28
C ILE A 66 -7.68 10.16 1.78
N PRO A 67 -9.00 10.42 1.83
CA PRO A 67 -9.97 9.39 2.20
C PRO A 67 -10.03 8.32 1.11
N GLU A 68 -10.37 7.10 1.52
CA GLU A 68 -10.59 6.03 0.55
C GLU A 68 -11.89 6.27 -0.23
N PRO A 69 -11.93 5.87 -1.50
CA PRO A 69 -13.17 5.91 -2.26
C PRO A 69 -14.25 5.09 -1.55
N SER A 70 -15.50 5.59 -1.56
CA SER A 70 -16.65 4.86 -1.02
C SER A 70 -17.11 3.70 -1.92
N PHE A 71 -16.54 3.57 -3.13
CA PHE A 71 -16.91 2.55 -4.09
C PHE A 71 -16.60 1.14 -3.57
N LYS A 72 -17.49 0.19 -3.85
CA LYS A 72 -17.37 -1.22 -3.43
C LYS A 72 -16.82 -2.13 -4.54
N GLU A 73 -16.37 -1.54 -5.64
CA GLU A 73 -15.89 -2.27 -6.80
C GLU A 73 -14.44 -2.73 -6.61
N VAL A 74 -14.15 -3.93 -7.07
CA VAL A 74 -12.79 -4.47 -7.08
C VAL A 74 -12.08 -3.92 -8.31
N GLN A 75 -10.95 -3.25 -8.09
CA GLN A 75 -10.11 -2.72 -9.15
C GLN A 75 -8.76 -3.46 -9.19
N ASN A 76 -8.13 -3.45 -10.36
CA ASN A 76 -6.76 -3.88 -10.50
C ASN A 76 -5.82 -2.72 -10.17
N TYR A 77 -4.79 -2.99 -9.37
CA TYR A 77 -3.76 -2.02 -9.05
C TYR A 77 -2.38 -2.55 -9.43
N GLY A 78 -1.59 -1.72 -10.11
CA GLY A 78 -0.15 -1.89 -10.25
C GLY A 78 0.59 -1.06 -9.23
N ILE A 79 1.53 -1.68 -8.55
CA ILE A 79 2.35 -1.07 -7.50
C ILE A 79 3.82 -1.21 -7.88
N ARG A 80 4.47 -0.07 -8.06
CA ARG A 80 5.92 0.04 -8.24
C ARG A 80 6.54 0.40 -6.90
N PHE A 81 7.54 -0.36 -6.47
CA PHE A 81 8.19 -0.14 -5.18
C PHE A 81 9.66 -0.52 -5.22
N ILE A 82 10.42 0.10 -4.32
CA ILE A 82 11.77 -0.27 -4.00
C ILE A 82 11.74 -1.00 -2.66
N TYR A 83 12.51 -2.09 -2.54
CA TYR A 83 12.70 -2.74 -1.25
C TYR A 83 14.17 -3.01 -0.96
N ARG A 84 14.49 -2.96 0.32
CA ARG A 84 15.83 -3.26 0.85
C ARG A 84 15.85 -4.71 1.35
N SER A 85 16.57 -5.57 0.64
CA SER A 85 16.85 -6.95 1.03
C SER A 85 18.11 -7.00 1.91
N ARG A 86 18.54 -8.20 2.30
CA ARG A 86 19.82 -8.39 3.00
C ARG A 86 21.03 -8.15 2.08
N SER A 87 20.86 -8.39 0.78
CA SER A 87 21.95 -8.33 -0.21
C SER A 87 22.02 -6.99 -0.93
N GLY A 88 20.96 -6.18 -0.90
CA GLY A 88 20.95 -4.89 -1.59
C GLY A 88 19.58 -4.25 -1.72
N VAL A 89 19.50 -3.29 -2.63
CA VAL A 89 18.28 -2.54 -2.94
C VAL A 89 17.75 -3.00 -4.29
N HIS A 90 16.48 -3.36 -4.35
CA HIS A 90 15.87 -3.88 -5.57
C HIS A 90 14.61 -3.09 -5.93
N ASN A 91 14.44 -2.84 -7.22
CA ASN A 91 13.19 -2.34 -7.80
C ASN A 91 12.27 -3.52 -8.08
N ALA A 92 10.98 -3.36 -7.79
CA ALA A 92 9.98 -4.37 -8.12
C ALA A 92 8.65 -3.74 -8.54
N TYR A 93 7.90 -4.53 -9.28
CA TYR A 93 6.56 -4.22 -9.74
C TYR A 93 5.65 -5.42 -9.48
N LYS A 94 4.51 -5.16 -8.83
CA LYS A 94 3.48 -6.16 -8.56
C LYS A 94 2.10 -5.63 -8.91
N GLU A 95 1.22 -6.56 -9.25
CA GLU A 95 -0.19 -6.31 -9.50
C GLU A 95 -1.01 -7.02 -8.42
N CYS A 96 -2.11 -6.39 -8.02
CA CYS A 96 -3.05 -6.97 -7.08
C CYS A 96 -4.47 -6.47 -7.35
N ARG A 97 -5.47 -7.24 -6.93
CA ARG A 97 -6.88 -6.84 -6.94
C ARG A 97 -7.28 -6.38 -5.55
N ALA A 98 -7.84 -5.19 -5.45
CA ALA A 98 -8.29 -4.61 -4.18
C ALA A 98 -9.43 -3.61 -4.41
N ILE A 99 -10.13 -3.27 -3.32
CA ILE A 99 -11.22 -2.29 -3.33
C ILE A 99 -10.67 -0.85 -3.21
N SER A 100 -9.47 -0.68 -2.65
CA SER A 100 -8.85 0.63 -2.47
C SER A 100 -7.33 0.59 -2.68
N ARG A 101 -6.74 1.75 -3.01
CA ARG A 101 -5.29 1.95 -3.12
C ARG A 101 -4.56 1.57 -1.83
N CYS A 102 -5.12 1.93 -0.68
CA CYS A 102 -4.57 1.60 0.63
C CYS A 102 -4.61 0.08 0.89
N GLY A 103 -5.73 -0.57 0.55
CA GLY A 103 -5.86 -2.02 0.61
C GLY A 103 -4.88 -2.76 -0.30
N ALA A 104 -4.66 -2.25 -1.51
CA ALA A 104 -3.67 -2.78 -2.47
C ALA A 104 -2.25 -2.74 -1.89
N VAL A 105 -1.85 -1.60 -1.32
CA VAL A 105 -0.53 -1.46 -0.67
C VAL A 105 -0.38 -2.43 0.50
N ASP A 106 -1.41 -2.56 1.35
CA ASP A 106 -1.37 -3.51 2.47
C ASP A 106 -1.30 -4.98 2.00
N HIS A 107 -1.97 -5.32 0.90
CA HIS A 107 -1.89 -6.64 0.29
C HIS A 107 -0.46 -6.96 -0.15
N VAL A 108 0.17 -6.05 -0.92
CA VAL A 108 1.55 -6.23 -1.39
C VAL A 108 2.53 -6.27 -0.21
N LEU A 109 2.38 -5.41 0.80
CA LEU A 109 3.24 -5.43 1.98
C LEU A 109 3.13 -6.75 2.77
N ARG A 110 1.92 -7.33 2.88
CA ARG A 110 1.72 -8.64 3.52
C ARG A 110 2.37 -9.76 2.72
N GLU A 111 2.24 -9.73 1.40
CA GLU A 111 2.86 -10.72 0.52
C GLU A 111 4.39 -10.67 0.58
N LEU A 112 4.98 -9.46 0.60
CA LEU A 112 6.42 -9.26 0.77
C LEU A 112 6.94 -9.75 2.12
N ALA A 113 6.14 -9.57 3.19
CA ALA A 113 6.47 -10.12 4.50
C ALA A 113 6.47 -11.66 4.50
N GLY A 114 5.51 -12.29 3.82
CA GLY A 114 5.44 -13.75 3.71
C GLY A 114 6.54 -14.36 2.85
N ARG A 115 6.74 -13.83 1.64
CA ARG A 115 7.68 -14.42 0.65
C ARG A 115 9.14 -14.04 0.88
N HIS A 116 9.39 -12.78 1.23
CA HIS A 116 10.74 -12.23 1.31
C HIS A 116 11.15 -11.81 2.72
N LYS A 117 10.30 -12.04 3.73
CA LYS A 117 10.54 -11.67 5.13
C LYS A 117 10.87 -10.18 5.31
N LEU A 118 10.29 -9.33 4.45
CA LEU A 118 10.54 -7.89 4.45
C LEU A 118 9.67 -7.19 5.50
N LYS A 119 10.30 -6.29 6.26
CA LYS A 119 9.58 -5.37 7.15
C LYS A 119 8.94 -4.26 6.32
N ARG A 120 7.78 -3.75 6.76
CA ARG A 120 7.11 -2.60 6.12
C ARG A 120 8.01 -1.37 5.96
N SER A 121 8.94 -1.13 6.88
CA SER A 121 9.89 -0.01 6.85
C SER A 121 11.03 -0.19 5.83
N ALA A 122 11.23 -1.40 5.32
CA ALA A 122 12.22 -1.72 4.29
C ALA A 122 11.67 -1.50 2.87
N VAL A 123 10.38 -1.23 2.73
CA VAL A 123 9.70 -1.03 1.45
C VAL A 123 9.32 0.44 1.29
N ASP A 124 9.71 1.00 0.16
CA ASP A 124 9.44 2.37 -0.25
C ASP A 124 8.56 2.31 -1.53
N ILE A 125 7.30 2.70 -1.40
CA ILE A 125 6.33 2.71 -2.51
C ILE A 125 6.62 3.91 -3.42
N ILE A 126 6.70 3.68 -4.73
CA ILE A 126 6.94 4.72 -5.73
C ILE A 126 5.62 5.18 -6.33
N SER A 127 4.85 4.23 -6.88
CA SER A 127 3.56 4.53 -7.47
C SER A 127 2.55 3.41 -7.21
N VAL A 128 1.29 3.81 -7.14
CA VAL A 128 0.12 2.95 -7.05
C VAL A 128 -0.83 3.49 -8.11
N GLU A 129 -1.21 2.66 -9.07
CA GLU A 129 -2.00 3.06 -10.23
C GLU A 129 -3.10 2.02 -10.43
N ALA A 130 -4.33 2.47 -10.72
CA ALA A 130 -5.38 1.58 -11.16
C ALA A 130 -5.14 1.22 -12.63
N ILE A 131 -5.22 -0.06 -12.97
CA ILE A 131 -4.83 -0.58 -14.29
C ILE A 131 -6.05 -1.23 -14.95
N PRO A 132 -6.32 -0.96 -16.24
CA PRO A 132 -7.38 -1.64 -16.98
C PRO A 132 -6.97 -3.09 -17.29
N PHE A 133 -7.94 -3.96 -17.61
CA PHE A 133 -7.70 -5.39 -17.79
C PHE A 133 -6.63 -5.69 -18.85
N GLU A 134 -6.64 -4.97 -19.97
CA GLU A 134 -5.75 -5.16 -21.12
C GLU A 134 -4.28 -4.86 -20.80
N SER A 135 -4.03 -4.06 -19.76
CA SER A 135 -2.69 -3.65 -19.35
C SER A 135 -2.10 -4.52 -18.24
N LEU A 136 -2.84 -5.54 -17.77
CA LEU A 136 -2.35 -6.49 -16.79
C LEU A 136 -1.22 -7.35 -17.37
N ARG A 137 -0.22 -7.66 -16.53
CA ARG A 137 0.95 -8.45 -16.93
C ARG A 137 1.13 -9.71 -16.10
N ARG A 138 0.50 -9.80 -14.93
CA ARG A 138 0.67 -10.94 -14.00
C ARG A 138 -0.47 -11.94 -14.18
N SER A 139 -0.13 -13.18 -14.55
CA SER A 139 -1.10 -14.27 -14.75
C SER A 139 -2.07 -14.42 -13.59
N LYS A 140 -1.54 -14.44 -12.36
CA LYS A 140 -2.35 -14.52 -11.14
C LYS A 140 -3.43 -13.42 -11.06
N THR A 141 -3.15 -12.21 -11.52
CA THR A 141 -4.13 -11.12 -11.49
C THR A 141 -5.11 -11.26 -12.64
N MET A 142 -4.64 -11.67 -13.82
CA MET A 142 -5.45 -11.88 -15.03
C MET A 142 -6.49 -12.98 -14.83
N GLU A 143 -6.12 -14.10 -14.20
CA GLU A 143 -7.01 -15.23 -13.92
C GLU A 143 -8.28 -14.83 -13.15
N PHE A 144 -8.16 -13.91 -12.19
CA PHE A 144 -9.30 -13.43 -11.37
C PHE A 144 -9.91 -12.12 -11.89
N ALA A 145 -9.40 -11.59 -12.99
CA ALA A 145 -9.91 -10.36 -13.61
C ALA A 145 -10.84 -10.62 -14.79
N ASP A 146 -10.97 -11.89 -15.21
CA ASP A 146 -11.93 -12.35 -16.20
C ASP A 146 -13.38 -12.24 -15.66
N GLU A 147 -14.37 -12.14 -16.57
CA GLU A 147 -15.76 -11.76 -16.25
C GLU A 147 -16.59 -12.95 -15.72
N ASN A 148 -16.27 -14.18 -16.13
CA ASN A 148 -17.04 -15.39 -15.81
C ASN A 148 -16.20 -16.44 -15.06
N VAL A 149 -15.50 -15.99 -14.02
CA VAL A 149 -14.65 -16.86 -13.21
C VAL A 149 -15.50 -17.68 -12.23
N GLU A 150 -15.57 -18.99 -12.48
CA GLU A 150 -16.22 -19.96 -11.58
C GLU A 150 -15.21 -20.99 -11.08
N PHE A 151 -15.25 -21.28 -9.78
CA PHE A 151 -14.44 -22.34 -9.19
C PHE A 151 -15.11 -22.94 -7.95
N PRO A 152 -15.02 -24.26 -7.74
CA PRO A 152 -15.52 -24.89 -6.53
C PRO A 152 -14.61 -24.63 -5.32
N VAL A 153 -15.19 -24.62 -4.12
CA VAL A 153 -14.44 -24.59 -2.86
C VAL A 153 -14.34 -26.02 -2.31
N PHE A 154 -13.18 -26.66 -2.50
CA PHE A 154 -12.97 -28.06 -2.11
C PHE A 154 -12.80 -28.25 -0.60
N THR A 155 -11.89 -27.50 0.01
CA THR A 155 -11.57 -27.67 1.44
C THR A 155 -12.50 -26.80 2.28
N LYS A 156 -13.49 -27.43 2.91
CA LYS A 156 -14.36 -26.79 3.91
C LYS A 156 -13.81 -27.10 5.30
N ILE A 157 -13.54 -26.06 6.08
CA ILE A 157 -13.14 -26.20 7.48
C ILE A 157 -14.42 -26.35 8.32
N LEU A 158 -14.39 -27.18 9.36
CA LEU A 158 -15.50 -27.32 10.29
C LEU A 158 -15.91 -25.93 10.83
N ASN A 159 -17.21 -25.69 10.87
CA ASN A 159 -17.83 -24.48 11.41
C ASN A 159 -17.74 -24.39 12.96
N THR A 160 -17.32 -25.47 13.64
CA THR A 160 -17.15 -25.51 15.10
C THR A 160 -15.70 -25.73 15.53
N LYS A 161 -15.36 -25.19 16.71
CA LYS A 161 -14.09 -25.41 17.42
C LYS A 161 -14.28 -26.12 18.76
N SER A 162 -15.50 -26.60 19.05
CA SER A 162 -15.76 -27.33 20.30
C SER A 162 -15.01 -28.66 20.31
N LEU A 163 -14.53 -29.06 21.49
CA LEU A 163 -13.85 -30.34 21.67
C LEU A 163 -14.83 -31.51 21.46
N LEU A 164 -16.08 -31.32 21.90
CA LEU A 164 -17.15 -32.29 21.79
C LEU A 164 -18.28 -31.70 20.94
N ILE A 165 -18.84 -32.53 20.09
CA ILE A 165 -20.02 -32.23 19.28
C ILE A 165 -21.04 -33.36 19.50
N PRO A 166 -22.34 -33.03 19.51
CA PRO A 166 -23.40 -34.04 19.46
C PRO A 166 -23.25 -34.93 18.22
N SER A 167 -23.66 -36.19 18.30
CA SER A 167 -23.54 -37.15 17.19
C SER A 167 -24.43 -36.80 15.98
N ASP A 168 -25.51 -36.07 16.24
CA ASP A 168 -26.46 -35.54 15.26
C ASP A 168 -26.01 -34.21 14.63
N TYR A 169 -24.85 -33.69 15.02
CA TYR A 169 -24.30 -32.46 14.47
C TYR A 169 -23.80 -32.66 13.02
N ASN A 170 -24.38 -31.91 12.08
CA ASN A 170 -23.88 -31.81 10.72
C ASN A 170 -22.95 -30.58 10.58
N PRO A 171 -21.63 -30.76 10.35
CA PRO A 171 -20.70 -29.64 10.19
C PRO A 171 -20.86 -28.85 8.89
N SER A 172 -21.75 -29.32 8.00
CA SER A 172 -22.02 -28.70 6.70
C SER A 172 -23.23 -27.77 6.70
N ASP A 173 -24.10 -27.88 7.70
CA ASP A 173 -25.22 -26.96 7.95
C ASP A 173 -24.71 -25.70 8.68
#